data_AF-A0A535S3S0-F1
#
_entry.id   AF-A0A535S3S0-F1
#
_cell.length_a   1.000
_cell.length_b   1.000
_cell.length_c   1.000
_cell.angle_alpha   90.00
_cell.angle_beta   90.00
_cell.angle_gamma   90.00
#
_symmetry.space_group_name_H-M   'P 1'
#
loop_
_entity.id
_entity.type
_entity.pdbx_description
1 polymer ?
#
loop_
_entity_poly.entity_id
_entity_poly.type
_entity_poly.pdbx_seq_one_letter_code
_entity_poly.pdbx_strand_id
1 'polypeptide(L)'
;GSHKLGPLGHHAEGSWHLPLEQYPLESALPCPARAGDVLFLSYLTIHGSGLNVSNEARTTLLVQMRDPTDFPTQQVHKSRGQGMMLRGIDPIALPKGHEET
;
A
#
# COMPACT_ATOMS: atom_id res chain seq x y z
N GLY A 1 11.01 12.44 2.28
CA GLY A 1 11.04 11.00 1.98
C GLY A 1 10.63 10.78 0.54
N SER A 2 10.90 9.60 0.00
CA SER A 2 10.62 9.23 -1.39
C SER A 2 9.14 9.39 -1.80
N HIS A 3 8.20 9.31 -0.84
CA HIS A 3 6.77 9.57 -1.07
C HIS A 3 6.43 10.93 -1.73
N LYS A 4 7.33 11.92 -1.64
CA LYS A 4 7.13 13.24 -2.26
C LYS A 4 7.43 13.27 -3.76
N LEU A 5 7.98 12.19 -4.32
CA LEU A 5 8.27 12.07 -5.74
C LEU A 5 7.01 11.77 -6.59
N GLY A 6 5.86 11.54 -5.93
CA GLY A 6 4.64 11.12 -6.60
C GLY A 6 4.69 9.66 -7.05
N PRO A 7 3.73 9.22 -7.89
CA PRO A 7 3.74 7.89 -8.49
C PRO A 7 4.94 7.74 -9.43
N LEU A 8 5.68 6.65 -9.28
CA LEU A 8 6.82 6.30 -10.13
C LEU A 8 6.45 5.18 -11.11
N GLY A 9 7.07 5.20 -12.29
CA GLY A 9 6.96 4.11 -13.27
C GLY A 9 7.65 2.85 -12.75
N HIS A 10 6.97 1.71 -12.85
CA HIS A 10 7.51 0.41 -12.45
C HIS A 10 7.89 -0.41 -13.69
N HIS A 11 8.86 -1.32 -13.53
CA HIS A 11 9.16 -2.29 -14.57
C HIS A 11 8.06 -3.36 -14.59
N ALA A 12 7.29 -3.40 -15.68
CA ALA A 12 6.19 -4.35 -15.83
C ALA A 12 6.67 -5.81 -15.92
N GLU A 13 7.91 -6.01 -16.39
CA GLU A 13 8.58 -7.30 -16.43
C GLU A 13 9.19 -7.61 -15.05
N GLY A 14 8.90 -8.79 -14.49
CA GLY A 14 9.55 -9.24 -13.24
C GLY A 14 8.82 -8.87 -11.94
N SER A 15 7.52 -8.58 -11.98
CA SER A 15 6.65 -8.35 -10.81
C SER A 15 6.49 -6.89 -10.33
N TRP A 16 6.51 -5.91 -11.24
CA TRP A 16 6.12 -4.52 -10.94
C TRP A 16 6.97 -3.87 -9.82
N HIS A 17 8.29 -3.95 -9.95
CA HIS A 17 9.22 -3.31 -9.02
C HIS A 17 9.91 -2.08 -9.65
N LEU A 18 10.49 -1.24 -8.79
CA LEU A 18 11.43 -0.19 -9.23
C LEU A 18 12.79 -0.81 -9.59
N PRO A 19 13.58 -0.17 -10.47
CA PRO A 19 14.90 -0.70 -10.85
C PRO A 19 15.87 -0.62 -9.67
N LEU A 20 16.48 -1.75 -9.30
CA LEU A 20 17.41 -1.81 -8.18
C LEU A 20 18.72 -1.06 -8.46
N GLU A 21 19.07 -0.87 -9.73
CA GLU A 21 20.23 -0.07 -10.14
C GLU A 21 20.05 1.40 -9.76
N GLN A 22 18.80 1.90 -9.74
CA GLN A 22 18.46 3.26 -9.35
C GLN A 22 18.07 3.37 -7.87
N TYR A 23 17.41 2.34 -7.34
CA TYR A 23 16.91 2.29 -5.96
C TYR A 23 17.42 1.03 -5.25
N PRO A 24 18.74 0.94 -4.97
CA PRO A 24 19.31 -0.25 -4.34
C PRO A 24 18.76 -0.41 -2.92
N LEU A 25 18.45 -1.66 -2.53
CA LEU A 25 17.85 -1.94 -1.23
C LEU A 25 18.77 -1.55 -0.06
N GLU A 26 20.08 -1.64 -0.27
CA GLU A 26 21.14 -1.30 0.70
C GLU A 26 21.18 0.19 1.03
N SER A 27 20.59 1.04 0.18
CA SER A 27 20.44 2.48 0.45
C SER A 27 19.23 2.81 1.32
N ALA A 28 18.34 1.84 1.57
CA ALA A 28 17.16 2.05 2.39
C ALA A 28 17.49 2.11 3.89
N LEU A 29 16.67 2.83 4.64
CA LEU A 29 16.74 2.84 6.10
C LEU A 29 16.11 1.55 6.65
N PRO A 30 16.84 0.71 7.43
CA PRO A 30 16.27 -0.49 8.04
C PRO A 30 15.16 -0.16 9.04
N CYS A 31 14.09 -0.96 9.04
CA CYS A 31 12.99 -0.84 9.99
C CYS A 31 12.78 -2.17 10.74
N PRO A 32 13.61 -2.47 11.77
CA PRO A 32 13.44 -3.66 12.59
C PRO A 32 12.13 -3.58 13.37
N ALA A 33 11.41 -4.71 13.46
CA ALA A 33 10.13 -4.81 14.14
C ALA A 33 10.03 -6.13 14.91
N ARG A 34 9.23 -6.12 15.98
CA ARG A 34 8.84 -7.30 16.77
C ARG A 34 7.38 -7.64 16.51
N ALA A 35 6.98 -8.84 16.89
CA ALA A 35 5.57 -9.23 16.85
C ALA A 35 4.72 -8.25 17.69
N GLY A 36 3.70 -7.66 17.06
CA GLY A 36 2.84 -6.64 17.68
C GLY A 36 3.20 -5.20 17.32
N ASP A 37 4.39 -4.95 16.76
CA ASP A 37 4.73 -3.62 16.26
C ASP A 37 3.93 -3.27 15.00
N VAL A 38 3.67 -1.97 14.81
CA VAL A 38 2.94 -1.44 13.65
C VAL A 38 3.81 -0.46 12.89
N LEU A 39 3.99 -0.70 11.60
CA LEU A 39 4.64 0.22 10.68
C LEU A 39 3.58 1.03 9.92
N PHE A 40 3.65 2.36 10.04
CA PHE A 40 2.90 3.28 9.20
C PHE A 40 3.81 3.83 8.10
N LEU A 41 3.39 3.69 6.86
CA LEU A 41 4.06 4.29 5.71
C LEU A 41 3.06 4.87 4.73
N SER A 42 3.45 5.93 4.02
CA SER A 42 2.69 6.42 2.87
C SER A 42 2.77 5.39 1.75
N TYR A 43 1.65 5.19 1.04
CA TYR A 43 1.56 4.31 -0.13
C TYR A 43 2.61 4.61 -1.21
N LEU A 44 3.04 5.88 -1.33
CA LEU A 44 4.05 6.31 -2.31
C LEU A 44 5.50 6.16 -1.82
N THR A 45 5.71 5.67 -0.60
CA THR A 45 7.07 5.49 -0.07
C THR A 45 7.74 4.35 -0.81
N ILE A 46 8.90 4.59 -1.43
CA ILE A 46 9.75 3.51 -1.94
C ILE A 46 10.15 2.62 -0.77
N HIS A 47 9.78 1.34 -0.85
CA HIS A 47 10.06 0.34 0.17
C HIS A 47 10.32 -1.01 -0.49
N GLY A 48 11.00 -1.88 0.23
CA GLY A 48 11.33 -3.23 -0.23
C GLY A 48 11.82 -4.08 0.92
N SER A 49 12.03 -5.37 0.65
CA SER A 49 12.63 -6.27 1.63
C SER A 49 13.54 -7.27 0.94
N GLY A 50 14.61 -7.65 1.62
CA GLY A 50 15.49 -8.72 1.17
C GLY A 50 14.83 -10.09 1.29
N LEU A 51 15.56 -11.11 0.82
CA LEU A 51 15.15 -12.50 0.95
C LEU A 51 15.05 -12.91 2.42
N ASN A 52 14.00 -13.66 2.75
CA ASN A 52 13.92 -14.30 4.06
C ASN A 52 14.83 -15.53 4.07
N VAL A 53 15.97 -15.42 4.77
CA VAL A 53 16.96 -16.50 4.92
C VAL A 53 16.77 -17.32 6.21
N SER A 54 15.71 -17.05 6.97
CA SER A 54 15.39 -17.77 8.20
C SER A 54 14.51 -19.00 7.94
N ASN A 55 14.41 -19.88 8.94
CA ASN A 55 13.54 -21.06 8.89
C ASN A 55 12.09 -20.76 9.33
N GLU A 56 11.73 -19.49 9.50
CA GLU A 56 10.40 -19.06 9.95
C GLU A 56 9.77 -18.07 8.96
N ALA A 57 8.44 -18.15 8.83
CA ALA A 57 7.71 -17.22 7.99
C ALA A 57 7.64 -15.82 8.63
N ARG A 58 7.95 -14.78 7.86
CA ARG A 58 7.78 -13.38 8.28
C ARG A 58 6.36 -12.90 8.00
N THR A 59 5.41 -13.30 8.85
CA THR A 59 4.00 -12.97 8.70
C THR A 59 3.73 -11.49 8.96
N THR A 60 3.01 -10.84 8.06
CA THR A 60 2.55 -9.44 8.20
C THR A 60 1.08 -9.34 7.82
N LEU A 61 0.34 -8.48 8.52
CA LEU A 61 -1.02 -8.09 8.14
C LEU A 61 -0.96 -6.68 7.56
N LEU A 62 -1.30 -6.56 6.27
CA LEU A 62 -1.39 -5.27 5.61
C LEU A 62 -2.82 -4.73 5.69
N VAL A 63 -2.98 -3.55 6.28
CA VAL A 63 -4.23 -2.79 6.25
C VAL A 63 -3.99 -1.52 5.43
N GLN A 64 -4.72 -1.38 4.34
CA GLN A 64 -4.69 -0.17 3.51
C GLN A 64 -5.90 0.68 3.83
N MET A 65 -5.67 1.97 4.08
CA MET A 65 -6.70 2.94 4.38
C MET A 65 -6.58 4.11 3.41
N ARG A 66 -7.70 4.71 3.06
CA ARG A 66 -7.80 5.91 2.23
C ARG A 66 -8.92 6.80 2.74
N ASP A 67 -8.85 8.07 2.39
CA ASP A 67 -10.01 8.95 2.48
C ASP A 67 -11.10 8.47 1.50
N PRO A 68 -12.40 8.50 1.86
CA PRO A 68 -13.47 8.07 0.95
C PRO A 68 -13.46 8.82 -0.39
N THR A 69 -13.01 10.07 -0.41
CA THR A 69 -12.90 10.92 -1.62
C THR A 69 -11.65 10.66 -2.45
N ASP A 70 -10.69 9.87 -1.95
CA ASP A 70 -9.49 9.47 -2.68
C ASP A 70 -9.81 8.29 -3.61
N PHE A 71 -10.30 8.59 -4.80
CA PHE A 71 -10.73 7.58 -5.76
C PHE A 71 -9.54 6.83 -6.39
N PRO A 72 -9.65 5.51 -6.58
CA PRO A 72 -8.61 4.75 -7.25
C PRO A 72 -8.45 5.21 -8.71
N THR A 73 -7.22 5.43 -9.14
CA THR A 73 -6.90 5.77 -10.54
C THR A 73 -7.13 4.60 -11.49
N GLN A 74 -7.08 3.37 -10.97
CA GLN A 74 -7.32 2.12 -11.70
C GLN A 74 -8.04 1.11 -10.79
N GLN A 75 -8.92 0.30 -11.37
CA GLN A 75 -9.71 -0.71 -10.63
C GLN A 75 -8.94 -2.02 -10.42
N VAL A 76 -7.82 -1.95 -9.70
CA VAL A 76 -6.92 -3.07 -9.39
C VAL A 76 -6.94 -3.42 -7.90
N HIS A 77 -6.37 -4.59 -7.53
CA HIS A 77 -6.22 -5.03 -6.13
C HIS A 77 -7.50 -5.07 -5.29
N LYS A 78 -8.61 -5.54 -5.88
CA LYS A 78 -9.90 -5.65 -5.20
C LYS A 78 -9.82 -6.59 -3.99
N SER A 79 -10.33 -6.12 -2.85
CA SER A 79 -10.42 -6.93 -1.63
C SER A 79 -11.82 -6.85 -1.01
N ARG A 80 -12.18 -7.85 -0.19
CA ARG A 80 -13.48 -7.88 0.50
C ARG A 80 -13.68 -6.74 1.51
N GLY A 81 -12.58 -6.16 1.99
CA GLY A 81 -12.63 -5.03 2.93
C GLY A 81 -12.69 -3.66 2.26
N GLN A 82 -12.59 -3.59 0.93
CA GLN A 82 -12.56 -2.32 0.21
C GLN A 82 -13.89 -1.56 0.37
N GLY A 83 -13.83 -0.31 0.82
CA GLY A 83 -15.01 0.52 1.10
C GLY A 83 -15.57 0.36 2.51
N MET A 84 -14.99 -0.48 3.36
CA MET A 84 -15.38 -0.54 4.77
C MET A 84 -15.00 0.77 5.48
N MET A 85 -16.00 1.49 5.97
CA MET A 85 -15.79 2.67 6.80
C MET A 85 -15.29 2.25 8.19
N LEU A 86 -14.05 2.62 8.51
CA LEU A 86 -13.46 2.36 9.84
C LEU A 86 -13.76 3.48 10.84
N ARG A 87 -13.92 4.73 10.36
CA ARG A 87 -14.23 5.90 11.18
C ARG A 87 -14.81 7.02 10.34
N GLY A 88 -15.71 7.81 10.91
CA GLY A 88 -16.26 9.01 10.27
C GLY A 88 -17.47 8.73 9.39
N ILE A 89 -17.67 9.59 8.38
CA ILE A 89 -18.77 9.53 7.41
C ILE A 89 -18.15 9.50 6.03
N ASP A 90 -18.74 8.72 5.12
CA ASP A 90 -18.44 8.79 3.70
C ASP A 90 -19.26 9.93 3.07
N PRO A 91 -18.65 11.07 2.70
CA PRO A 91 -19.37 12.22 2.16
C PRO A 91 -19.86 12.00 0.72
N ILE A 92 -19.41 10.95 0.04
CA ILE A 92 -19.79 10.61 -1.33
C ILE A 92 -20.71 9.39 -1.40
N ALA A 93 -21.05 8.79 -0.26
CA ALA A 93 -21.98 7.68 -0.23
C ALA A 93 -23.36 8.13 -0.73
N LEU A 94 -23.90 7.40 -1.71
CA LEU A 94 -25.25 7.63 -2.17
C LEU A 94 -26.26 7.35 -1.04
N PRO A 95 -27.38 8.11 -0.98
CA PRO A 95 -28.49 7.78 -0.11
C PRO A 95 -28.95 6.34 -0.35
N LYS A 96 -29.35 5.64 0.72
CA LYS A 96 -29.95 4.31 0.58
C LYS A 96 -31.17 4.40 -0.35
N GLY A 97 -31.18 3.59 -1.41
CA GLY A 97 -32.28 3.52 -2.38
C GLY A 97 -32.07 4.30 -3.68
N HIS A 98 -30.88 4.84 -3.93
CA HIS A 98 -30.53 5.43 -5.23
C HIS A 98 -30.20 4.32 -6.25
N GLU A 99 -31.06 4.09 -7.23
CA GLU A 99 -30.74 3.28 -8.42
C GLU A 99 -30.17 4.19 -9.50
N GLU A 100 -29.05 3.80 -10.13
CA GLU A 100 -28.53 4.49 -11.30
C GLU A 100 -29.47 4.22 -12.49
N THR A 101 -30.11 5.27 -13.00
CA THR A 101 -30.96 5.25 -14.21
C THR A 101 -30.14 5.18 -15.49
#